data_AF-A0A662EHI2-F1
#
_entry.id   AF-A0A662EHI2-F1
#
_cell.length_a   1.000
_cell.length_b   1.000
_cell.length_c   1.000
_cell.angle_alpha   90.00
_cell.angle_beta   90.00
_cell.angle_gamma   90.00
#
_symmetry.space_group_name_H-M   'P 1'
#
loop_
_entity.id
_entity.type
_entity.pdbx_description
1 polymer ?
#
loop_
_entity_poly.entity_id
_entity_poly.type
_entity_poly.pdbx_seq_one_letter_code
_entity_poly.pdbx_strand_id
1 'polypeptide(L)' 'RGKAISRAVDVEQIVKNRFLTNVVTKEIRTGTETINTPDGKTVNVSTIDIVLARQQ' A
#
# COMPACT_ATOMS: atom_id res chain seq x y z
N ARG A 1 2.71 4.33 -2.52
CA ARG A 1 3.35 4.47 -3.85
C ARG A 1 4.86 4.69 -3.71
N GLY A 2 5.65 4.27 -4.70
CA GLY A 2 7.10 4.40 -4.74
C GLY A 2 7.78 3.83 -3.49
N LYS A 3 8.79 4.52 -2.96
CA LYS A 3 9.56 4.10 -1.76
C LYS A 3 8.69 3.86 -0.52
N ALA A 4 7.49 4.46 -0.45
CA ALA A 4 6.58 4.26 0.68
C ALA A 4 5.84 2.91 0.65
N ILE A 5 5.99 2.10 -0.41
CA ILE A 5 5.38 0.76 -0.51
C ILE A 5 5.87 -0.14 0.63
N SER A 6 7.18 -0.16 0.92
CA SER A 6 7.73 -0.97 2.03
C SER A 6 7.09 -0.58 3.36
N ARG A 7 6.95 0.72 3.63
CA ARG A 7 6.31 1.21 4.84
C ARG A 7 4.82 0.82 4.93
N ALA A 8 4.10 0.79 3.81
CA ALA A 8 2.70 0.35 3.80
C ALA A 8 2.56 -1.12 4.19
N VAL A 9 3.46 -1.98 3.70
CA VAL A 9 3.53 -3.40 4.07
C VAL A 9 3.91 -3.57 5.55
N ASP A 10 4.90 -2.82 6.03
CA ASP A 10 5.30 -2.86 7.45
C ASP A 10 4.14 -2.48 8.38
N VAL A 11 3.39 -1.43 8.02
CA VAL A 11 2.22 -1.00 8.79
C VAL A 11 1.15 -2.08 8.80
N GLU A 12 0.86 -2.72 7.67
CA GLU A 12 -0.12 -3.80 7.60
C GLU A 12 0.27 -4.97 8.51
N GLN A 13 1.53 -5.40 8.46
CA GLN A 13 2.03 -6.48 9.30
C GLN A 13 1.99 -6.14 10.79
N ILE A 14 2.41 -4.93 11.16
CA ILE A 14 2.39 -4.47 12.55
C ILE A 14 0.95 -4.41 13.08
N VAL A 15 0.02 -3.85 12.30
CA VAL A 15 -1.40 -3.74 12.70
C VAL A 15 -1.99 -5.12 12.94
N LYS A 16 -1.82 -6.05 11.99
CA LYS A 16 -2.36 -7.43 12.09
C LYS A 16 -1.76 -8.22 13.25
N ASN A 17 -0.45 -8.14 13.45
CA ASN A 17 0.25 -9.00 14.41
C ASN A 17 0.26 -8.44 15.83
N ARG A 18 0.24 -7.11 16.01
CA ARG A 18 0.43 -6.47 17.32
C ARG A 18 -0.82 -5.79 17.89
N PHE A 19 -1.72 -5.30 17.03
CA PHE A 19 -2.83 -4.46 17.47
C PHE A 19 -4.21 -5.08 17.23
N LEU A 20 -4.45 -5.61 16.03
CA LEU A 20 -5.74 -6.10 15.58
C LEU A 20 -5.61 -7.56 15.15
N THR A 21 -5.63 -8.47 16.13
CA THR A 21 -5.46 -9.91 15.92
C THR A 21 -6.58 -10.56 15.12
N ASN A 22 -7.74 -9.89 14.99
CA ASN A 22 -8.89 -10.36 14.22
C ASN A 22 -9.01 -9.71 12.84
N VAL A 23 -7.91 -9.17 12.28
CA VAL A 23 -7.89 -8.56 10.95
C VAL A 23 -7.08 -9.42 9.98
N VAL A 24 -7.59 -9.56 8.77
CA VAL A 24 -6.91 -10.23 7.66
C VAL A 24 -6.76 -9.31 6.47
N THR A 25 -5.72 -9.58 5.70
CA THR A 25 -5.49 -9.02 4.38
C THR A 25 -6.55 -9.58 3.44
N LYS A 26 -7.48 -8.73 3.01
CA LYS A 26 -8.56 -9.09 2.09
C LYS A 26 -8.09 -9.06 0.65
N GLU A 27 -7.35 -8.01 0.29
CA GLU A 27 -6.93 -7.78 -1.09
C GLU A 27 -5.68 -6.91 -1.13
N ILE A 28 -4.78 -7.19 -2.08
CA ILE A 28 -3.65 -6.34 -2.40
C ILE A 28 -3.71 -6.00 -3.88
N ARG A 29 -3.72 -4.72 -4.21
CA ARG A 29 -3.68 -4.24 -5.60
C ARG A 29 -2.36 -3.53 -5.81
N THR A 30 -1.70 -3.83 -6.92
CA THR A 30 -0.51 -3.11 -7.37
C THR A 30 -0.83 -2.41 -8.68
N GLY A 31 -0.16 -1.29 -8.92
CA GLY A 31 -0.37 -0.52 -10.12
C GLY A 31 0.80 0.38 -10.43
N THR A 32 0.60 1.21 -11.45
CA THR A 32 1.52 2.25 -11.85
C THR A 32 0.72 3.51 -12.08
N GLU A 33 1.10 4.58 -11.41
CA GLU A 33 0.53 5.91 -11.56
C GLU A 33 1.53 6.77 -12.33
N THR A 34 1.08 7.43 -13.40
CA THR A 34 1.89 8.40 -14.14
C THR A 34 1.71 9.77 -13.51
N ILE A 35 2.81 10.36 -13.05
CA ILE A 35 2.85 11.65 -12.37
C ILE A 35 3.59 12.65 -13.25
N ASN A 36 3.00 13.82 -13.45
CA ASN A 36 3.67 14.94 -14.11
C ASN A 36 4.55 15.67 -13.09
N THR A 37 5.85 15.79 -13.38
CA THR A 37 6.75 16.61 -12.59
C THR A 37 6.59 18.09 -12.96
N PRO A 38 6.97 19.01 -12.05
CA PRO A 38 6.97 20.45 -12.34
C PRO A 38 7.80 20.82 -13.58
N ASP A 39 8.84 20.04 -13.88
CA ASP A 39 9.69 20.19 -15.07
C ASP A 39 9.05 19.67 -16.38
N GLY A 40 7.75 19.32 -16.35
CA GLY A 40 7.01 18.83 -17.51
C GLY A 40 7.31 17.39 -17.91
N LYS A 41 8.02 16.61 -17.08
CA LYS A 41 8.31 15.20 -17.36
C LYS A 41 7.26 14.28 -16.74
N THR A 42 6.86 13.25 -17.47
CA THR A 42 6.02 12.17 -16.94
C THR A 42 6.91 11.11 -16.29
N VAL A 43 6.63 10.78 -15.03
CA VAL A 43 7.32 9.70 -14.30
C VAL A 43 6.30 8.66 -13.86
N ASN A 44 6.61 7.39 -14.12
CA ASN A 44 5.80 6.27 -13.66
C ASN A 44 6.23 5.86 -12.25
N VAL A 45 5.27 5.80 -11.34
CA VAL A 45 5.50 5.44 -9.94
C VAL A 45 4.62 4.25 -9.58
N SER A 46 5.24 3.20 -9.05
CA SER A 46 4.49 2.03 -8.58
C SER A 46 3.56 2.39 -7.43
N THR A 47 2.35 1.83 -7.43
CA THR A 47 1.35 1.98 -6.37
C THR A 47 1.04 0.65 -5.72
N ILE A 48 0.59 0.70 -4.47
CA ILE A 48 0.09 -0.46 -3.73
C ILE A 48 -1.11 0.00 -2.90
N ASP A 49 -2.18 -0.77 -2.94
CA ASP A 49 -3.33 -0.64 -2.07
C ASP A 49 -3.51 -1.96 -1.31
N ILE A 50 -3.59 -1.89 0.02
CA ILE A 50 -3.77 -3.06 0.88
C ILE A 50 -5.08 -2.90 1.63
N VAL A 51 -6.04 -3.77 1.33
CA VAL A 51 -7.36 -3.80 1.96
C VAL A 51 -7.32 -4.76 3.14
N LEU A 52 -7.55 -4.24 4.33
CA LEU A 52 -7.71 -5.02 5.55
C LEU A 52 -9.18 -5.15 5.91
N ALA A 53 -9.59 -6.34 6.36
CA ALA A 53 -10.94 -6.61 6.82
C ALA A 53 -10.92 -7.42 8.12
N ARG A 54 -11.92 -7.23 8.99
CA ARG A 54 -12.09 -8.10 10.15
C ARG A 54 -12.51 -9.49 9.69
N GLN A 55 -11.94 -10.53 10.28
CA GLN A 55 -12.47 -11.89 10.15
C GLN A 55 -13.86 -11.91 10.78
N GLN A 56 -14.85 -12.37 10.01
CA GLN A 56 -16.20 -12.67 10.50
C GLN A 56 -16.21 -14.02 11.20
#